data_AF-A0A4R8EJ10-F1
#
_entry.id   AF-A0A4R8EJ10-F1
#
_cell.length_a   1.000
_cell.length_b   1.000
_cell.length_c   1.000
_cell.angle_alpha   90.00
_cell.angle_beta   90.00
_cell.angle_gamma   90.00
#
_symmetry.space_group_name_H-M   'P 1'
#
loop_
_entity.id
_entity.type
_entity.pdbx_description
1 polymer ?
#
loop_
_entity_poly.entity_id
_entity_poly.type
_entity_poly.pdbx_seq_one_letter_code
_entity_poly.pdbx_strand_id
1 'polypeptide(L)'
;MKLLKLITIVAVISLFSFWLFSIAKCEYLTWQHEKEFLLPKEVSSMINGKASKKVLTYSRYQARVYYVSAGNTSGDIITYVLIDGKWIFSGWKTAWSKTGSADDFVWPYFR
;
A
#
# COMPACT_ATOMS: atom_id res chain seq x y z
N MET A 1 -16.73 2.56 -37.38
CA MET A 1 -17.35 2.23 -36.07
C MET A 1 -16.82 0.94 -35.44
N LYS A 2 -16.69 -0.20 -36.17
CA LYS A 2 -16.17 -1.46 -35.60
C LYS A 2 -14.72 -1.34 -35.06
N LEU A 3 -13.84 -0.69 -35.82
CA LEU A 3 -12.44 -0.47 -35.42
C LEU A 3 -12.34 0.41 -34.17
N LEU A 4 -13.10 1.51 -34.10
CA LEU A 4 -13.12 2.40 -32.93
C LEU A 4 -13.59 1.65 -31.67
N LYS A 5 -14.65 0.83 -31.79
CA LYS A 5 -15.12 -0.03 -30.69
C LYS A 5 -14.05 -1.01 -30.20
N LEU A 6 -13.32 -1.65 -31.13
CA LEU A 6 -12.25 -2.57 -30.79
C LEU A 6 -11.10 -1.87 -30.05
N ILE A 7 -10.69 -0.69 -30.52
CA ILE A 7 -9.64 0.11 -29.87
C ILE A 7 -10.06 0.48 -28.44
N THR A 8 -11.30 0.92 -28.24
CA THR A 8 -11.83 1.24 -26.91
C THR A 8 -11.80 0.01 -25.99
N ILE A 9 -12.19 -1.17 -26.47
CA ILE A 9 -12.18 -2.40 -25.67
C ILE A 9 -10.74 -2.77 -25.27
N VAL A 10 -9.80 -2.74 -26.22
CA VAL A 10 -8.39 -3.04 -25.95
C VAL A 10 -7.80 -2.06 -24.93
N ALA A 11 -8.12 -0.76 -25.06
CA ALA A 11 -7.68 0.26 -24.11
C ALA A 11 -8.21 -0.02 -22.70
N VAL A 12 -9.49 -0.32 -22.55
CA VAL A 12 -10.09 -0.65 -21.24
C VAL A 12 -9.44 -1.90 -20.64
N ILE A 13 -9.28 -2.97 -21.42
CA ILE A 13 -8.63 -4.20 -20.95
C ILE A 13 -7.20 -3.91 -20.49
N SER A 14 -6.43 -3.12 -21.26
CA SER A 14 -5.04 -2.79 -20.90
C SER A 14 -4.94 -2.04 -19.57
N LEU A 15 -5.87 -1.12 -19.27
CA LEU A 15 -5.93 -0.39 -18.01
C LEU A 15 -6.26 -1.34 -16.84
N PHE A 16 -7.24 -2.22 -17.03
CA PHE A 16 -7.59 -3.23 -16.02
C PHE A 16 -6.44 -4.20 -15.76
N SER A 17 -5.73 -4.66 -16.80
CA SER A 17 -4.56 -5.52 -16.65
C SER A 17 -3.42 -4.83 -15.91
N PHE A 18 -3.14 -3.55 -16.21
CA PHE A 18 -2.12 -2.77 -15.49
C PHE A 18 -2.44 -2.59 -14.01
N TRP A 19 -3.71 -2.36 -13.69
CA TRP A 19 -4.19 -2.28 -12.31
C TRP A 19 -4.07 -3.61 -11.58
N LEU A 20 -4.52 -4.71 -12.18
CA LEU A 20 -4.41 -6.06 -11.62
C LEU A 20 -2.95 -6.46 -11.38
N PHE A 21 -2.05 -6.16 -12.32
CA PHE A 21 -0.63 -6.42 -12.17
C PHE A 21 -0.05 -5.67 -10.97
N SER A 22 -0.46 -4.41 -10.77
CA SER A 22 -0.03 -3.62 -9.61
C SER A 22 -0.50 -4.23 -8.30
N ILE A 23 -1.75 -4.72 -8.22
CA ILE A 23 -2.25 -5.43 -7.04
C ILE A 23 -1.44 -6.70 -6.80
N ALA A 24 -1.26 -7.53 -7.83
CA ALA A 24 -0.53 -8.79 -7.72
C ALA A 24 0.90 -8.55 -7.22
N LYS A 25 1.58 -7.50 -7.69
CA LYS A 25 2.89 -7.08 -7.18
C LYS A 25 2.85 -6.78 -5.67
N CYS A 26 1.90 -5.96 -5.22
CA CYS A 26 1.80 -5.62 -3.80
C CYS A 26 1.47 -6.85 -2.94
N GLU A 27 0.58 -7.74 -3.40
CA GLU A 27 0.27 -8.98 -2.69
C GLU A 27 1.48 -9.92 -2.63
N TYR A 28 2.22 -10.05 -3.73
CA TYR A 28 3.46 -10.85 -3.76
C TYR A 28 4.51 -10.29 -2.78
N LEU A 29 4.76 -8.98 -2.81
CA LEU A 29 5.68 -8.33 -1.88
C LEU A 29 5.23 -8.49 -0.42
N THR A 30 3.93 -8.41 -0.18
CA THR A 30 3.36 -8.61 1.15
C THR A 30 3.62 -10.03 1.62
N TRP A 31 3.26 -11.03 0.82
CA TRP A 31 3.46 -12.43 1.16
C TRP A 31 4.93 -12.77 1.48
N GLN A 32 5.87 -12.18 0.73
CA GLN A 32 7.30 -12.39 0.93
C GLN A 32 7.85 -11.68 2.17
N HIS A 33 7.53 -10.41 2.36
CA HIS A 33 8.30 -9.53 3.24
C HIS A 33 7.53 -9.02 4.45
N GLU A 34 6.22 -9.27 4.55
CA GLU A 34 5.41 -8.61 5.56
C GLU A 34 5.89 -8.85 7.01
N LYS A 35 6.53 -9.99 7.27
CA LYS A 35 7.01 -10.39 8.60
C LYS A 35 8.26 -9.63 9.03
N GLU A 36 8.96 -9.00 8.09
CA GLU A 36 10.16 -8.21 8.35
C GLU A 36 9.84 -6.85 9.01
N PHE A 37 8.59 -6.38 8.87
CA PHE A 37 8.19 -5.05 9.29
C PHE A 37 7.46 -5.07 10.63
N LEU A 38 8.11 -4.53 11.64
CA LEU A 38 7.56 -4.36 12.98
C LEU A 38 7.31 -2.88 13.25
N LEU A 39 6.08 -2.56 13.66
CA LEU A 39 5.74 -1.21 14.09
C LEU A 39 6.24 -0.95 15.52
N PRO A 40 6.82 0.22 15.81
CA PRO A 40 7.03 0.68 17.18
C PRO A 40 5.71 0.67 17.97
N LYS A 41 5.75 0.39 19.28
CA LYS A 41 4.55 0.29 20.13
C LYS A 41 3.66 1.54 20.05
N GLU A 42 4.28 2.72 20.03
CA GLU A 42 3.60 4.01 19.93
C GLU A 42 2.77 4.11 18.63
N VAL A 43 3.41 3.85 17.48
CA VAL A 43 2.75 3.85 16.17
C VAL A 43 1.70 2.74 16.08
N SER A 44 2.01 1.54 16.59
CA SER A 44 1.09 0.41 16.60
C SER A 44 -0.19 0.70 17.38
N SER A 45 -0.11 1.46 18.47
CA SER A 45 -1.29 1.86 19.26
C SER A 45 -2.20 2.80 18.48
N MET A 46 -1.63 3.67 17.65
CA MET A 46 -2.37 4.63 16.83
C MET A 46 -3.00 3.98 15.60
N ILE A 47 -2.33 3.01 14.97
CA ILE A 47 -2.83 2.30 13.77
C ILE A 47 -3.92 1.25 14.11
N ASN A 48 -4.06 0.89 15.40
CA ASN A 48 -5.09 -0.01 15.93
C ASN A 48 -5.01 -1.44 15.34
N GLY A 49 -4.35 -2.34 16.09
CA GLY A 49 -3.69 -3.60 15.68
C GLY A 49 -4.46 -4.73 14.96
N LYS A 50 -5.58 -4.47 14.28
CA LYS A 50 -6.18 -5.38 13.29
C LYS A 50 -5.96 -4.92 11.84
N ALA A 51 -4.91 -4.12 11.62
CA ALA A 51 -4.70 -3.44 10.37
C ALA A 51 -4.36 -4.38 9.21
N SER A 52 -5.03 -4.23 8.07
CA SER A 52 -4.58 -4.86 6.81
C SER A 52 -3.23 -4.26 6.46
N LYS A 53 -2.23 -5.11 6.22
CA LYS A 53 -0.84 -4.71 5.94
C LYS A 53 -0.49 -5.09 4.50
N LYS A 54 -0.07 -4.12 3.70
CA LYS A 54 0.30 -4.31 2.29
C LYS A 54 1.65 -3.65 1.99
N VAL A 55 2.61 -4.40 1.47
CA VAL A 55 3.91 -3.87 1.06
C VAL A 55 3.77 -3.22 -0.32
N LEU A 56 3.86 -1.89 -0.38
CA LEU A 56 3.72 -1.11 -1.62
C LEU A 56 4.98 -1.15 -2.46
N THR A 57 6.12 -0.95 -1.80
CA THR A 57 7.45 -0.94 -2.43
C THR A 57 8.45 -1.62 -1.51
N TYR A 58 9.35 -2.39 -2.10
CA TYR A 58 10.47 -3.04 -1.42
C TYR A 58 11.73 -2.84 -2.27
N SER A 59 12.82 -2.45 -1.63
CA SER A 59 14.13 -2.26 -2.25
C SER A 59 15.23 -2.69 -1.29
N ARG A 60 16.49 -2.65 -1.72
CA ARG A 60 17.64 -3.02 -0.87
C ARG A 60 17.79 -2.14 0.39
N TYR A 61 17.30 -0.90 0.37
CA TYR A 61 17.55 0.08 1.44
C TYR A 61 16.28 0.67 2.04
N GLN A 62 15.14 0.56 1.35
CA GLN A 62 13.89 1.18 1.76
C GLN A 62 12.68 0.32 1.40
N ALA A 63 11.69 0.29 2.28
CA ALA A 63 10.39 -0.28 2.01
C ALA A 63 9.27 0.68 2.44
N ARG A 64 8.12 0.60 1.77
CA ARG A 64 6.91 1.34 2.14
C ARG A 64 5.79 0.34 2.33
N VAL A 65 5.16 0.40 3.49
CA VAL A 65 4.11 -0.53 3.89
C VAL A 65 2.86 0.27 4.22
N TYR A 66 1.76 -0.10 3.60
CA TYR A 66 0.45 0.47 3.80
C TYR A 66 -0.31 -0.33 4.84
N TYR A 67 -0.83 0.38 5.83
CA TYR A 67 -1.65 -0.14 6.91
C TYR A 67 -3.03 0.49 6.83
N VAL A 68 -4.08 -0.32 6.87
CA VAL A 68 -5.46 0.17 6.99
C VAL A 68 -5.94 -0.16 8.39
N SER A 69 -6.30 0.86 9.17
CA SER A 69 -6.74 0.67 10.54
C SER A 69 -8.03 -0.16 10.64
N ALA A 70 -8.26 -0.75 11.82
CA ALA A 70 -9.48 -1.49 12.10
C ALA A 70 -10.74 -0.63 11.82
N GLY A 71 -11.71 -1.18 11.10
CA GLY A 71 -12.93 -0.46 10.70
C GLY A 71 -12.74 0.49 9.51
N ASN A 72 -11.61 0.39 8.80
CA ASN A 72 -11.25 1.23 7.65
C ASN A 72 -11.38 2.71 8.00
N THR A 73 -10.82 3.14 9.13
CA THR A 73 -10.94 4.53 9.62
C THR A 73 -9.80 5.42 9.17
N SER A 74 -8.63 4.84 8.91
CA SER A 74 -7.48 5.50 8.31
C SER A 74 -6.69 4.53 7.43
N GLY A 75 -5.92 5.11 6.51
CA GLY A 75 -4.91 4.43 5.72
C GLY A 75 -3.58 5.14 5.90
N ASP A 76 -2.59 4.42 6.39
CA ASP A 76 -1.30 4.94 6.82
C ASP A 76 -0.17 4.27 6.06
N ILE A 77 0.74 5.06 5.49
CA ILE A 77 1.94 4.58 4.81
C ILE A 77 3.13 4.78 5.73
N ILE A 78 3.75 3.67 6.11
CA ILE A 78 4.93 3.63 6.96
C ILE A 78 6.14 3.33 6.08
N THR A 79 7.17 4.15 6.23
CA THR A 79 8.45 4.00 5.53
C THR A 79 9.46 3.37 6.47
N TYR A 80 10.11 2.32 5.99
CA TYR A 80 11.18 1.63 6.68
C TYR A 80 12.47 1.78 5.90
N VAL A 81 13.59 1.88 6.61
CA VAL A 81 14.94 1.85 6.04
C VAL A 81 15.72 0.66 6.61
N LEU A 82 16.55 0.04 5.78
CA LEU A 82 17.37 -1.10 6.20
C LEU A 82 18.69 -0.56 6.76
N ILE A 83 18.92 -0.75 8.06
CA ILE A 83 20.16 -0.37 8.76
C ILE A 83 20.66 -1.60 9.51
N ASP A 84 21.91 -1.98 9.29
CA ASP A 84 22.56 -3.15 9.92
C ASP A 84 21.74 -4.44 9.83
N GLY A 85 21.11 -4.67 8.67
CA GLY A 85 20.31 -5.86 8.40
C GLY A 85 18.93 -5.87 9.07
N LYS A 86 18.50 -4.76 9.67
CA LYS A 86 17.20 -4.62 10.32
C LYS A 86 16.39 -3.49 9.69
N TRP A 87 15.11 -3.73 9.49
CA TRP A 87 14.17 -2.71 9.05
C TRP A 87 13.79 -1.81 10.22
N ILE A 88 14.10 -0.52 10.08
CA ILE A 88 13.84 0.49 11.11
C ILE A 88 12.79 1.46 10.59
N PHE A 89 11.83 1.78 11.45
CA PHE A 89 10.86 2.84 11.19
C PHE A 89 11.58 4.16 10.88
N SER A 90 11.28 4.76 9.73
CA SER A 90 11.89 6.01 9.28
C SER A 90 10.89 7.14 9.07
N GLY A 91 9.62 6.82 8.87
CA GLY A 91 8.63 7.86 8.61
C GLY A 91 7.22 7.31 8.50
N TRP A 92 6.26 8.22 8.65
CA TRP A 92 4.84 7.94 8.59
C TRP A 92 4.14 9.07 7.82
N LYS A 93 3.29 8.68 6.87
CA LYS A 93 2.29 9.53 6.24
C LYS A 93 0.90 8.91 6.37
N THR A 94 -0.05 9.59 6.97
CA THR A 94 -1.48 9.24 6.83
C THR A 94 -1.91 9.61 5.43
N ALA A 95 -2.24 8.62 4.61
CA ALA A 95 -2.76 8.84 3.26
C ALA A 95 -4.20 9.33 3.35
N TRP A 96 -5.04 8.68 4.14
CA TRP A 96 -6.44 9.09 4.29
C TRP A 96 -6.99 8.82 5.67
N SER A 97 -8.03 9.56 6.05
CA SER A 97 -8.79 9.36 7.29
C SER A 97 -10.29 9.56 7.07
N LYS A 98 -11.13 8.94 7.90
CA LYS A 98 -12.57 9.20 7.97
C LYS A 98 -12.91 10.43 8.81
N THR A 99 -12.10 10.71 9.84
CA THR A 99 -12.36 11.77 10.82
C THR A 99 -11.38 12.93 10.71
N GLY A 100 -10.28 12.76 9.99
CA GLY A 100 -9.30 13.81 9.70
C GLY A 100 -9.49 14.46 8.33
N SER A 101 -8.57 15.35 7.98
CA SER A 101 -8.53 16.05 6.68
C SER A 101 -7.68 15.35 5.62
N ALA A 102 -7.02 14.24 5.94
CA ALA A 102 -6.21 13.50 4.99
C ALA A 102 -7.11 12.76 3.97
N ASP A 103 -6.85 13.00 2.68
CA ASP A 103 -7.60 12.41 1.57
C ASP A 103 -6.70 12.22 0.33
N ASP A 104 -5.70 11.35 0.49
CA ASP A 104 -4.76 10.97 -0.57
C ASP A 104 -5.05 9.55 -1.07
N PHE A 105 -4.59 9.29 -2.30
CA PHE A 105 -4.80 8.04 -2.99
C PHE A 105 -3.60 7.08 -2.84
N VAL A 106 -3.87 5.79 -2.61
CA VAL A 106 -2.84 4.76 -2.42
C VAL A 106 -2.92 3.72 -3.52
N TRP A 107 -2.24 3.96 -4.65
CA TRP A 107 -2.18 2.96 -5.73
C TRP A 107 -1.61 1.62 -5.25
N PRO A 108 -2.19 0.47 -5.64
CA PRO A 108 -3.37 0.27 -6.49
C PRO A 108 -4.70 0.13 -5.72
N TYR A 109 -4.71 0.43 -4.43
CA TYR A 109 -5.87 0.24 -3.56
C TYR A 109 -6.82 1.45 -3.64
N PHE A 110 -8.07 1.16 -3.97
CA PHE A 110 -9.15 2.14 -3.90
C PHE A 110 -9.90 2.00 -2.57
N ARG A 111 -10.30 3.14 -1.99
CA ARG A 111 -11.12 3.24 -0.78
C ARG A 111 -12.54 3.61 -1.15
#